data_AF-A0A5Q4BSQ2-F1
#
_entry.id   AF-A0A5Q4BSQ2-F1
#
_cell.length_a   1.000
_cell.length_b   1.000
_cell.length_c   1.000
_cell.angle_alpha   90.00
_cell.angle_beta   90.00
_cell.angle_gamma   90.00
#
_symmetry.space_group_name_H-M   'P 1'
#
loop_
_entity.id
_entity.type
_entity.pdbx_description
1 polymer ?
#
loop_
_entity_poly.entity_id
_entity_poly.type
_entity_poly.pdbx_seq_one_letter_code
_entity_poly.pdbx_strand_id
1 'polypeptide(L)'
;MSLLPAHLLLLVAEHADFAGIQALRATCKNNRALLDGYEHAVTRLNAARYPCAPCNHILASDTREREVLPKDTYETIRELETRQHNIDEIVYGAYLAFWDEIELQDVSKADIIRENLKRALWQCSTIADLETHSIMYRDDIVPRRDPCVKSLINQDIILSDAPPPDGWHLALKEVHESNRQDVRFRQIAHIRELPVQELAGIVALAHLTSQGYMRFRAPRSGLSRPDVVEMGVCMAENTIRHGVFFLHSKVRGDEDANHHAKLLLDDTYDEMRRWEAGDPSVLPGLTMNVAATLCEKVGCEHREMLSAACTLLRGDVWRPADAEKEEVGPEAEREKPDGEIVQGISERADEHAA
;
A
#
# COMPACT_ATOMS: atom_id res chain seq x y z
N MET A 1 -39.59 13.78 21.33
CA MET A 1 -38.77 13.08 22.34
C MET A 1 -37.97 12.01 21.62
N SER A 2 -36.74 11.69 22.04
CA SER A 2 -36.01 10.52 21.52
C SER A 2 -36.80 9.25 21.85
N LEU A 3 -36.96 8.34 20.89
CA LEU A 3 -37.63 7.05 21.10
C LEU A 3 -36.72 6.02 21.79
N LEU A 4 -35.40 6.25 21.80
CA LEU A 4 -34.40 5.37 22.38
C LEU A 4 -33.70 6.04 23.58
N PRO A 5 -33.38 5.29 24.66
CA PRO A 5 -32.44 5.71 25.69
C PRO A 5 -31.11 6.19 25.10
N ALA A 6 -30.51 7.22 25.70
CA ALA A 6 -29.30 7.87 25.20
C ALA A 6 -28.14 6.88 24.93
N HIS A 7 -27.88 5.96 25.87
CA HIS A 7 -26.82 4.95 25.73
C HIS A 7 -27.06 3.98 24.57
N LEU A 8 -28.33 3.61 24.29
CA LEU A 8 -28.65 2.76 23.14
C LEU A 8 -28.46 3.52 21.83
N LEU A 9 -28.79 4.81 21.78
CA LEU A 9 -28.53 5.63 20.59
C LEU A 9 -27.03 5.69 20.26
N LEU A 10 -26.19 5.90 21.28
CA LEU A 10 -24.74 5.93 21.12
C LEU A 10 -24.20 4.58 20.64
N LEU A 11 -24.66 3.48 21.22
CA LEU A 11 -24.24 2.13 20.81
C LEU A 11 -24.66 1.83 19.36
N VAL A 12 -25.84 2.27 18.93
CA VAL A 12 -26.24 2.15 17.52
C VAL A 12 -25.33 3.02 16.63
N ALA A 13 -25.02 4.25 17.04
CA ALA A 13 -24.18 5.15 16.26
C ALA A 13 -22.73 4.66 16.13
N GLU A 14 -22.17 4.05 17.18
CA GLU A 14 -20.88 3.36 17.13
C GLU A 14 -20.89 2.30 16.01
N HIS A 15 -22.02 1.64 15.80
CA HIS A 15 -22.22 0.58 14.80
C HIS A 15 -22.73 1.02 13.42
N ALA A 16 -23.09 2.28 13.26
CA ALA A 16 -23.65 2.80 12.01
C ALA A 16 -22.57 3.30 11.04
N ASP A 17 -22.90 3.30 9.76
CA ASP A 17 -22.14 4.03 8.73
C ASP A 17 -22.37 5.54 8.88
N PHE A 18 -21.59 6.34 8.14
CA PHE A 18 -21.71 7.80 8.16
C PHE A 18 -23.15 8.25 7.85
N ALA A 19 -23.77 7.66 6.82
CA ALA A 19 -25.13 7.98 6.42
C ALA A 19 -26.15 7.67 7.54
N GLY A 20 -26.01 6.54 8.21
CA GLY A 20 -26.82 6.14 9.36
C GLY A 20 -26.65 7.09 10.54
N ILE A 21 -25.43 7.51 10.85
CA ILE A 21 -25.16 8.53 11.88
C ILE A 21 -25.86 9.85 11.52
N GLN A 22 -25.75 10.32 10.27
CA GLN A 22 -26.44 11.54 9.83
C GLN A 22 -27.96 11.41 9.94
N ALA A 23 -28.52 10.24 9.59
CA ALA A 23 -29.94 9.97 9.74
C ALA A 23 -30.37 10.04 11.22
N LEU A 24 -29.61 9.42 12.13
CA LEU A 24 -29.86 9.49 13.58
C LEU A 24 -29.80 10.93 14.10
N ARG A 25 -28.81 11.73 13.67
CA ARG A 25 -28.71 13.16 14.00
C ARG A 25 -29.91 13.96 13.48
N ALA A 26 -30.45 13.60 12.31
CA ALA A 26 -31.57 14.30 11.70
C ALA A 26 -32.93 14.02 12.39
N THR A 27 -33.06 12.93 13.15
CA THR A 27 -34.35 12.54 13.76
C THR A 27 -34.91 13.57 14.75
N CYS A 28 -34.10 14.14 15.64
CA CYS A 28 -34.51 15.23 16.53
C CYS A 28 -33.33 16.00 17.13
N LYS A 29 -33.60 17.21 17.65
CA LYS A 29 -32.58 18.09 18.26
C LYS A 29 -31.82 17.43 19.42
N ASN A 30 -32.49 16.63 20.24
CA ASN A 30 -31.85 15.95 21.37
C ASN A 30 -30.86 14.89 20.90
N ASN A 31 -31.21 14.11 19.87
CA ASN A 31 -30.33 13.10 19.30
C ASN A 31 -29.11 13.75 18.64
N ARG A 32 -29.33 14.85 17.90
CA ARG A 32 -28.24 15.65 17.37
C ARG A 32 -27.30 16.15 18.47
N ALA A 33 -27.83 16.79 19.50
CA ALA A 33 -27.01 17.32 20.59
C ALA A 33 -26.23 16.22 21.33
N LEU A 34 -26.85 15.05 21.52
CA LEU A 34 -26.18 13.90 22.13
C LEU A 34 -25.06 13.35 21.23
N LEU A 35 -25.33 13.12 19.95
CA LEU A 35 -24.33 12.59 19.02
C LEU A 35 -23.20 13.59 18.75
N ASP A 36 -23.50 14.88 18.65
CA ASP A 36 -22.49 15.92 18.50
C ASP A 36 -21.62 16.01 19.78
N GLY A 37 -22.20 15.81 20.96
CA GLY A 37 -21.47 15.79 22.24
C GLY A 37 -20.59 14.55 22.47
N TYR A 38 -20.83 13.46 21.74
CA TYR A 38 -20.09 12.19 21.85
C TYR A 38 -19.38 11.80 20.53
N GLU A 39 -19.26 12.73 19.58
CA GLU A 39 -18.70 12.49 18.25
C GLU A 39 -17.33 11.79 18.30
N HIS A 40 -16.43 12.28 19.17
CA HIS A 40 -15.11 11.69 19.34
C HIS A 40 -15.14 10.23 19.81
N ALA A 41 -15.99 9.91 20.79
CA ALA A 41 -16.08 8.56 21.33
C ALA A 41 -16.70 7.60 20.31
N VAL A 42 -17.79 8.03 19.64
CA VAL A 42 -18.49 7.26 18.61
C VAL A 42 -17.55 7.00 17.44
N THR A 43 -16.85 8.04 16.95
CA THR A 43 -15.94 7.90 15.81
C THR A 43 -14.78 6.99 16.12
N ARG A 44 -14.13 7.14 17.28
CA ARG A 44 -12.99 6.29 17.64
C ARG A 44 -13.35 4.80 17.67
N LEU A 45 -14.52 4.46 18.22
CA LEU A 45 -15.01 3.09 18.27
C LEU A 45 -15.44 2.56 16.89
N ASN A 46 -16.03 3.43 16.07
CA ASN A 46 -16.40 3.08 14.70
C ASN A 46 -15.16 2.83 13.82
N ALA A 47 -14.19 3.74 13.87
CA ALA A 47 -12.96 3.70 13.09
C ALA A 47 -12.07 2.48 13.41
N ALA A 48 -12.19 1.92 14.62
CA ALA A 48 -11.48 0.71 15.02
C ALA A 48 -11.85 -0.57 14.22
N ARG A 49 -12.87 -0.51 13.36
CA ARG A 49 -13.26 -1.63 12.47
C ARG A 49 -12.47 -1.70 11.19
N TYR A 50 -11.84 -0.60 10.79
CA TYR A 50 -11.04 -0.56 9.58
C TYR A 50 -9.66 -1.17 9.86
N PRO A 51 -9.00 -1.78 8.85
CA PRO A 51 -7.71 -2.45 9.05
C PRO A 51 -6.63 -1.57 9.69
N CYS A 52 -6.65 -0.28 9.38
CA CYS A 52 -5.72 0.69 9.95
C CYS A 52 -6.51 1.85 10.57
N ALA A 53 -6.79 1.75 11.87
CA ALA A 53 -7.47 2.81 12.61
C ALA A 53 -6.59 4.08 12.66
N PRO A 54 -7.14 5.28 12.39
CA PRO A 54 -6.38 6.53 12.49
C PRO A 54 -5.83 6.75 13.89
N CYS A 55 -4.54 7.06 13.98
CA CYS A 55 -3.88 7.51 15.23
C CYS A 55 -3.77 9.04 15.33
N ASN A 56 -4.02 9.74 14.22
CA ASN A 56 -3.95 11.19 14.09
C ASN A 56 -4.99 11.69 13.07
N HIS A 57 -4.94 12.98 12.73
CA HIS A 57 -5.65 13.54 11.59
C HIS A 57 -5.34 12.77 10.31
N ILE A 58 -6.27 12.76 9.36
CA ILE A 58 -6.12 12.02 8.11
C ILE A 58 -6.31 12.94 6.91
N LEU A 59 -5.83 12.51 5.75
CA LEU A 59 -5.99 13.24 4.50
C LEU A 59 -7.29 12.81 3.81
N ALA A 60 -8.08 13.78 3.38
CA ALA A 60 -9.27 13.52 2.58
C ALA A 60 -8.91 12.96 1.19
N SER A 61 -9.75 12.07 0.68
CA SER A 61 -9.67 11.54 -0.68
C SER A 61 -10.66 12.20 -1.65
N ASP A 62 -11.64 12.96 -1.14
CA ASP A 62 -12.72 13.57 -1.92
C ASP A 62 -12.44 15.02 -2.34
N THR A 63 -11.27 15.56 -1.98
CA THR A 63 -10.88 16.93 -2.33
C THR A 63 -9.61 16.92 -3.18
N ARG A 64 -9.57 17.81 -4.19
CA ARG A 64 -8.38 18.02 -5.00
C ARG A 64 -7.16 18.37 -4.14
N GLU A 65 -7.33 19.11 -3.06
CA GLU A 65 -6.20 19.56 -2.22
C GLU A 65 -5.79 18.53 -1.14
N ARG A 66 -6.49 17.39 -1.05
CA ARG A 66 -6.36 16.42 0.05
C ARG A 66 -6.35 17.09 1.41
N GLU A 67 -7.42 17.84 1.68
CA GLU A 67 -7.58 18.57 2.93
C GLU A 67 -7.42 17.64 4.14
N VAL A 68 -6.82 18.16 5.21
CA VAL A 68 -6.70 17.41 6.45
C VAL A 68 -8.05 17.39 7.17
N LEU A 69 -8.48 16.20 7.53
CA LEU A 69 -9.66 15.94 8.34
C LEU A 69 -9.24 15.79 9.81
N PRO A 70 -9.92 16.48 10.75
CA PRO A 70 -9.70 16.27 12.17
C PRO A 70 -9.95 14.80 12.55
N LYS A 71 -9.22 14.32 13.54
CA LYS A 71 -9.31 12.94 13.98
C LYS A 71 -10.57 12.79 14.82
N ASP A 72 -11.11 11.58 14.87
CA ASP A 72 -12.27 11.28 15.69
C ASP A 72 -13.51 12.16 15.36
N THR A 73 -13.74 12.53 14.10
CA THR A 73 -14.97 13.20 13.64
C THR A 73 -15.78 12.35 12.65
N TYR A 74 -17.05 12.67 12.47
CA TYR A 74 -17.88 11.96 11.50
C TYR A 74 -17.36 12.08 10.06
N GLU A 75 -16.67 13.17 9.71
CA GLU A 75 -15.98 13.27 8.42
C GLU A 75 -14.87 12.23 8.26
N THR A 76 -14.18 11.84 9.34
CA THR A 76 -13.21 10.74 9.32
C THR A 76 -13.89 9.41 8.97
N ILE A 77 -15.09 9.13 9.51
CA ILE A 77 -15.85 7.91 9.16
C ILE A 77 -16.16 7.89 7.66
N ARG A 78 -16.67 9.01 7.12
CA ARG A 78 -16.97 9.16 5.69
C ARG A 78 -15.74 8.92 4.81
N GLU A 79 -14.58 9.43 5.22
CA GLU A 79 -13.33 9.22 4.51
C GLU A 79 -12.89 7.75 4.56
N LEU A 80 -12.98 7.07 5.71
CA LEU A 80 -12.65 5.65 5.83
C LEU A 80 -13.56 4.77 4.96
N GLU A 81 -14.86 5.09 4.88
CA GLU A 81 -15.81 4.43 3.97
C GLU A 81 -15.42 4.66 2.50
N THR A 82 -15.03 5.88 2.15
CA THR A 82 -14.57 6.25 0.80
C THR A 82 -13.31 5.48 0.42
N ARG A 83 -12.33 5.38 1.35
CA ARG A 83 -11.12 4.59 1.14
C ARG A 83 -11.45 3.11 0.96
N GLN A 84 -12.32 2.54 1.81
CA GLN A 84 -12.73 1.14 1.68
C GLN A 84 -13.32 0.86 0.30
N HIS A 85 -14.24 1.73 -0.15
CA HIS A 85 -14.84 1.63 -1.48
C HIS A 85 -13.79 1.71 -2.60
N ASN A 86 -12.91 2.71 -2.56
CA ASN A 86 -11.86 2.88 -3.57
C ASN A 86 -10.87 1.70 -3.60
N ILE A 87 -10.53 1.15 -2.43
CA ILE A 87 -9.67 -0.03 -2.30
C ILE A 87 -10.35 -1.23 -2.96
N ASP A 88 -11.63 -1.45 -2.68
CA ASP A 88 -12.40 -2.53 -3.30
C ASP A 88 -12.46 -2.38 -4.82
N GLU A 89 -12.76 -1.18 -5.34
CA GLU A 89 -12.78 -0.94 -6.79
C GLU A 89 -11.44 -1.22 -7.47
N ILE A 90 -10.32 -0.88 -6.81
CA ILE A 90 -8.98 -1.08 -7.36
C ILE A 90 -8.58 -2.56 -7.32
N VAL A 91 -8.80 -3.24 -6.19
CA VAL A 91 -8.40 -4.65 -6.01
C VAL A 91 -9.23 -5.60 -6.87
N TYR A 92 -10.53 -5.35 -7.01
CA TYR A 92 -11.40 -6.12 -7.89
C TYR A 92 -11.40 -5.61 -9.35
N GLY A 93 -10.72 -4.50 -9.61
CA GLY A 93 -10.64 -3.87 -10.92
C GLY A 93 -9.60 -4.51 -11.84
N ALA A 94 -9.70 -4.21 -13.14
CA ALA A 94 -8.79 -4.72 -14.17
C ALA A 94 -7.34 -4.23 -14.00
N TYR A 95 -7.11 -3.14 -13.27
CA TYR A 95 -5.79 -2.53 -13.16
C TYR A 95 -4.78 -3.39 -12.38
N LEU A 96 -5.23 -4.12 -11.35
CA LEU A 96 -4.39 -5.06 -10.60
C LEU A 96 -4.67 -6.52 -11.00
N ALA A 97 -5.51 -6.76 -12.01
CA ALA A 97 -6.06 -8.08 -12.33
C ALA A 97 -5.06 -9.07 -12.95
N PHE A 98 -3.81 -8.68 -13.22
CA PHE A 98 -2.79 -9.55 -13.82
C PHE A 98 -1.80 -10.18 -12.81
N TRP A 99 -2.16 -10.20 -11.53
CA TRP A 99 -1.52 -11.02 -10.51
C TRP A 99 -1.42 -12.51 -10.92
N ASP A 100 -2.30 -12.99 -11.81
CA ASP A 100 -2.19 -14.29 -12.48
C ASP A 100 -1.02 -14.41 -13.48
N GLU A 101 -0.22 -13.38 -13.69
CA GLU A 101 0.98 -13.43 -14.53
C GLU A 101 2.29 -13.38 -13.73
N ILE A 102 2.18 -13.19 -12.42
CA ILE A 102 3.29 -13.35 -11.48
C ILE A 102 3.07 -14.63 -10.66
N GLU A 103 3.94 -14.93 -9.71
CA GLU A 103 3.84 -16.14 -8.87
C GLU A 103 2.54 -16.21 -8.03
N LEU A 104 1.57 -15.30 -8.22
CA LEU A 104 0.25 -15.29 -7.59
C LEU A 104 -0.84 -16.02 -8.40
N GLN A 105 -0.47 -16.91 -9.32
CA GLN A 105 -1.36 -17.72 -10.17
C GLN A 105 -2.31 -18.70 -9.46
N ASP A 106 -2.19 -18.85 -8.14
CA ASP A 106 -2.98 -19.80 -7.40
C ASP A 106 -4.42 -19.28 -7.16
N VAL A 107 -5.33 -19.68 -8.04
CA VAL A 107 -6.76 -19.33 -7.96
C VAL A 107 -7.38 -19.78 -6.64
N SER A 108 -6.89 -20.86 -6.01
CA SER A 108 -7.40 -21.31 -4.71
C SER A 108 -7.10 -20.33 -3.57
N LYS A 109 -6.10 -19.45 -3.77
CA LYS A 109 -5.67 -18.42 -2.81
C LYS A 109 -6.12 -17.02 -3.22
N ALA A 110 -7.01 -16.93 -4.20
CA ALA A 110 -7.44 -15.68 -4.78
C ALA A 110 -7.95 -14.68 -3.72
N ASP A 111 -8.79 -15.15 -2.81
CA ASP A 111 -9.38 -14.30 -1.77
C ASP A 111 -8.34 -13.86 -0.73
N ILE A 112 -7.39 -14.74 -0.38
CA ILE A 112 -6.29 -14.41 0.55
C ILE A 112 -5.41 -13.31 -0.04
N ILE A 113 -5.05 -13.44 -1.31
CA ILE A 113 -4.22 -12.46 -2.01
C ILE A 113 -4.94 -11.11 -2.10
N ARG A 114 -6.22 -11.10 -2.50
CA ARG A 114 -7.02 -9.86 -2.55
C ARG A 114 -7.09 -9.19 -1.19
N GLU A 115 -7.39 -9.94 -0.13
CA GLU A 115 -7.44 -9.37 1.22
C GLU A 115 -6.09 -8.82 1.68
N ASN A 116 -4.97 -9.47 1.33
CA ASN A 116 -3.64 -8.93 1.61
C ASN A 116 -3.31 -7.68 0.78
N LEU A 117 -3.74 -7.59 -0.47
CA LEU A 117 -3.62 -6.37 -1.29
C LEU A 117 -4.46 -5.22 -0.74
N LYS A 118 -5.68 -5.51 -0.25
CA LYS A 118 -6.52 -4.52 0.44
C LYS A 118 -5.83 -3.98 1.69
N ARG A 119 -5.25 -4.85 2.51
CA ARG A 119 -4.47 -4.43 3.70
C ARG A 119 -3.25 -3.61 3.29
N ALA A 120 -2.54 -3.97 2.23
CA ALA A 120 -1.41 -3.18 1.73
C ALA A 120 -1.83 -1.76 1.31
N LEU A 121 -2.95 -1.60 0.61
CA LEU A 121 -3.47 -0.27 0.25
C LEU A 121 -3.94 0.55 1.46
N TRP A 122 -4.55 -0.11 2.45
CA TRP A 122 -4.84 0.51 3.74
C TRP A 122 -3.57 1.02 4.40
N GLN A 123 -2.52 0.20 4.43
CA GLN A 123 -1.24 0.56 5.02
C GLN A 123 -0.55 1.72 4.28
N CYS A 124 -0.58 1.73 2.95
CA CYS A 124 -0.09 2.86 2.17
C CYS A 124 -0.89 4.15 2.44
N SER A 125 -2.20 4.04 2.71
CA SER A 125 -3.02 5.20 3.08
C SER A 125 -2.67 5.71 4.49
N THR A 126 -2.33 4.84 5.42
CA THR A 126 -1.78 5.21 6.74
C THR A 126 -0.41 5.86 6.62
N ILE A 127 0.47 5.38 5.73
CA ILE A 127 1.75 6.02 5.42
C ILE A 127 1.54 7.44 4.89
N ALA A 128 0.50 7.66 4.06
CA ALA A 128 0.14 8.99 3.59
C ALA A 128 -0.29 9.90 4.75
N ASP A 129 -1.14 9.41 5.65
CA ASP A 129 -1.62 10.18 6.80
C ASP A 129 -0.50 10.60 7.78
N LEU A 130 0.71 10.03 7.68
CA LEU A 130 1.86 10.51 8.45
C LEU A 130 2.22 11.97 8.11
N GLU A 131 1.80 12.48 6.94
CA GLU A 131 1.93 13.89 6.57
C GLU A 131 1.23 14.83 7.55
N THR A 132 0.15 14.37 8.19
CA THR A 132 -0.61 15.19 9.13
C THR A 132 0.05 15.27 10.52
N HIS A 133 1.10 14.48 10.79
CA HIS A 133 1.66 14.39 12.14
C HIS A 133 2.51 15.60 12.57
N SER A 134 2.89 16.48 11.64
CA SER A 134 3.55 17.75 11.96
C SER A 134 2.55 18.85 12.31
N ILE A 135 1.25 18.56 12.20
CA ILE A 135 0.19 19.50 12.49
C ILE A 135 0.04 19.63 14.01
N MET A 136 0.39 20.82 14.52
CA MET A 136 0.33 21.17 15.95
C MET A 136 -1.05 21.67 16.41
N TYR A 137 -2.11 21.53 15.60
CA TYR A 137 -3.43 21.97 16.04
C TYR A 137 -4.03 21.03 17.09
N ARG A 138 -5.02 21.53 17.83
CA ARG A 138 -5.79 20.70 18.76
C ARG A 138 -6.55 19.64 17.97
N ASP A 139 -6.74 18.48 18.58
CA ASP A 139 -7.40 17.31 17.99
C ASP A 139 -8.78 17.58 17.36
N ASP A 140 -9.48 18.63 17.79
CA ASP A 140 -10.81 19.04 17.38
C ASP A 140 -10.83 20.21 16.36
N ILE A 141 -9.68 20.82 16.05
CA ILE A 141 -9.61 22.01 15.19
C ILE A 141 -8.55 21.82 14.11
N VAL A 142 -8.99 21.63 12.88
CA VAL A 142 -8.15 21.78 11.70
C VAL A 142 -8.66 22.99 10.91
N PRO A 143 -7.90 24.10 10.82
CA PRO A 143 -8.36 25.25 10.07
C PRO A 143 -8.42 24.90 8.58
N ARG A 144 -9.63 24.69 8.06
CA ARG A 144 -9.92 24.37 6.65
C ARG A 144 -9.44 25.42 5.63
N ARG A 145 -8.78 26.51 6.05
CA ARG A 145 -8.24 27.56 5.18
C ARG A 145 -6.79 27.87 5.46
N ASP A 146 -6.13 27.12 6.34
CA ASP A 146 -4.71 27.28 6.57
C ASP A 146 -3.94 26.69 5.37
N PRO A 147 -3.13 27.50 4.65
CA PRO A 147 -2.32 27.00 3.54
C PRO A 147 -1.38 25.86 3.96
N CYS A 148 -0.92 25.84 5.22
CA CYS A 148 -0.07 24.78 5.77
C CYS A 148 -0.82 23.45 5.97
N VAL A 149 -2.16 23.48 5.94
CA VAL A 149 -3.05 22.31 6.07
C VAL A 149 -3.53 21.83 4.71
N LYS A 150 -3.82 22.74 3.78
CA LYS A 150 -4.26 22.42 2.41
C LYS A 150 -3.14 21.93 1.50
N SER A 151 -1.88 22.14 1.88
CA SER A 151 -0.74 22.03 0.98
C SER A 151 0.39 21.13 1.51
N LEU A 152 0.04 20.16 2.35
CA LEU A 152 1.01 19.17 2.86
C LEU A 152 1.65 18.35 1.74
N ILE A 153 0.95 18.22 0.61
CA ILE A 153 1.30 17.33 -0.50
C ILE A 153 1.68 18.10 -1.75
N ASN A 154 1.29 19.37 -1.88
CA ASN A 154 1.48 20.08 -3.13
C ASN A 154 1.36 21.60 -2.98
N GLN A 155 2.48 22.26 -2.65
CA GLN A 155 2.60 23.70 -2.84
C GLN A 155 2.90 24.05 -4.29
N ASP A 156 3.56 23.18 -5.06
CA ASP A 156 3.91 23.50 -6.45
C ASP A 156 2.69 23.67 -7.35
N ILE A 157 1.53 23.05 -7.06
CA ILE A 157 0.26 23.30 -7.76
C ILE A 157 -0.29 24.69 -7.42
N ILE A 158 -0.25 25.07 -6.13
CA ILE A 158 -0.69 26.39 -5.68
C ILE A 158 0.25 27.48 -6.23
N LEU A 159 1.55 27.19 -6.27
CA LEU A 159 2.61 28.08 -6.75
C LEU A 159 2.64 28.16 -8.29
N SER A 160 2.28 27.10 -9.01
CA SER A 160 2.18 27.11 -10.48
C SER A 160 0.99 27.91 -10.97
N ASP A 161 -0.09 27.92 -10.18
CA ASP A 161 -1.31 28.68 -10.46
C ASP A 161 -1.26 30.11 -9.85
N ALA A 162 -0.25 30.41 -9.01
CA ALA A 162 -0.07 31.71 -8.37
C ALA A 162 0.82 32.68 -9.20
N PRO A 163 0.66 34.01 -9.01
CA PRO A 163 1.53 35.00 -9.67
C PRO A 163 3.02 34.83 -9.31
N PRO A 164 3.97 35.33 -10.14
CA PRO A 164 5.42 35.16 -9.95
C PRO A 164 5.93 35.70 -8.61
N PRO A 165 7.07 35.17 -8.10
CA PRO A 165 7.30 35.01 -6.67
C PRO A 165 7.64 36.32 -5.95
N ASP A 166 6.92 36.59 -4.87
CA ASP A 166 7.35 37.48 -3.81
C ASP A 166 8.16 36.71 -2.74
N GLY A 167 8.67 37.40 -1.72
CA GLY A 167 9.42 36.78 -0.62
C GLY A 167 8.59 35.78 0.21
N TRP A 168 7.25 35.82 0.12
CA TRP A 168 6.36 34.90 0.81
C TRP A 168 6.31 33.53 0.12
N HIS A 169 6.36 33.49 -1.22
CA HIS A 169 6.44 32.25 -1.98
C HIS A 169 7.74 31.46 -1.71
N LEU A 170 8.87 32.17 -1.56
CA LEU A 170 10.16 31.55 -1.25
C LEU A 170 10.20 30.99 0.19
N ALA A 171 9.67 31.73 1.17
CA ALA A 171 9.60 31.27 2.55
C ALA A 171 8.64 30.07 2.72
N LEU A 172 7.53 30.04 1.97
CA LEU A 172 6.63 28.89 1.95
C LEU A 172 7.30 27.66 1.37
N LYS A 173 8.05 27.81 0.27
CA LYS A 173 8.81 26.73 -0.36
C LYS A 173 9.82 26.10 0.60
N GLU A 174 10.58 26.92 1.33
CA GLU A 174 11.56 26.43 2.31
C GLU A 174 10.90 25.66 3.46
N VAL A 175 9.78 26.17 4.00
CA VAL A 175 8.99 25.47 5.02
C VAL A 175 8.43 24.14 4.49
N HIS A 176 8.02 24.10 3.23
CA HIS A 176 7.51 22.90 2.58
C HIS A 176 8.58 21.83 2.38
N GLU A 177 9.77 22.22 1.90
CA GLU A 177 10.90 21.29 1.75
C GLU A 177 11.33 20.67 3.09
N SER A 178 11.42 21.48 4.15
CA SER A 178 11.72 21.00 5.50
C SER A 178 10.64 20.05 6.02
N ASN A 179 9.35 20.42 5.89
CA ASN A 179 8.25 19.56 6.34
C ASN A 179 8.20 18.25 5.54
N ARG A 180 8.47 18.29 4.24
CA ARG A 180 8.54 17.11 3.37
C ARG A 180 9.63 16.15 3.86
N GLN A 181 10.83 16.63 4.16
CA GLN A 181 11.90 15.77 4.73
C GLN A 181 11.48 15.13 6.06
N ASP A 182 10.88 15.89 6.98
CA ASP A 182 10.41 15.38 8.26
C ASP A 182 9.32 14.31 8.11
N VAL A 183 8.41 14.48 7.15
CA VAL A 183 7.41 13.47 6.78
C VAL A 183 8.10 12.21 6.26
N ARG A 184 9.08 12.36 5.36
CA ARG A 184 9.83 11.21 4.80
C ARG A 184 10.50 10.40 5.89
N PHE A 185 11.14 11.04 6.87
CA PHE A 185 11.74 10.33 8.00
C PHE A 185 10.70 9.52 8.80
N ARG A 186 9.52 10.11 9.07
CA ARG A 186 8.41 9.41 9.73
C ARG A 186 7.90 8.22 8.91
N GLN A 187 7.70 8.39 7.61
CA GLN A 187 7.27 7.31 6.71
C GLN A 187 8.28 6.15 6.69
N ILE A 188 9.58 6.45 6.60
CA ILE A 188 10.65 5.44 6.64
C ILE A 188 10.69 4.73 8.00
N ALA A 189 10.58 5.47 9.10
CA ALA A 189 10.54 4.87 10.44
C ALA A 189 9.35 3.92 10.59
N HIS A 190 8.16 4.34 10.16
CA HIS A 190 6.95 3.51 10.16
C HIS A 190 7.13 2.23 9.33
N ILE A 191 7.69 2.32 8.12
CA ILE A 191 7.99 1.16 7.25
C ILE A 191 8.89 0.14 7.96
N ARG A 192 9.92 0.61 8.67
CA ARG A 192 10.85 -0.27 9.40
C ARG A 192 10.16 -1.06 10.50
N GLU A 193 9.10 -0.52 11.09
CA GLU A 193 8.33 -1.16 12.16
C GLU A 193 7.29 -2.15 11.64
N LEU A 194 6.95 -2.13 10.34
CA LEU A 194 5.87 -2.95 9.80
C LEU A 194 6.12 -4.46 9.92
N PRO A 195 5.08 -5.26 10.17
CA PRO A 195 5.13 -6.71 10.06
C PRO A 195 5.57 -7.17 8.67
N VAL A 196 6.22 -8.33 8.61
CA VAL A 196 6.71 -8.95 7.36
C VAL A 196 5.58 -9.12 6.34
N GLN A 197 4.39 -9.53 6.78
CA GLN A 197 3.23 -9.73 5.92
C GLN A 197 2.76 -8.43 5.26
N GLU A 198 2.79 -7.31 5.97
CA GLU A 198 2.42 -6.00 5.42
C GLU A 198 3.48 -5.52 4.41
N LEU A 199 4.77 -5.68 4.74
CA LEU A 199 5.87 -5.36 3.83
C LEU A 199 5.79 -6.17 2.54
N ALA A 200 5.54 -7.48 2.63
CA ALA A 200 5.32 -8.34 1.47
C ALA A 200 4.11 -7.89 0.63
N GLY A 201 3.01 -7.51 1.30
CA GLY A 201 1.85 -6.86 0.71
C GLY A 201 2.22 -5.64 -0.13
N ILE A 202 2.98 -4.72 0.45
CA ILE A 202 3.39 -3.47 -0.21
C ILE A 202 4.35 -3.75 -1.37
N VAL A 203 5.30 -4.70 -1.25
CA VAL A 203 6.19 -5.08 -2.36
C VAL A 203 5.39 -5.63 -3.55
N ALA A 204 4.47 -6.57 -3.31
CA ALA A 204 3.63 -7.12 -4.36
C ALA A 204 2.75 -6.04 -5.01
N LEU A 205 2.14 -5.17 -4.19
CA LEU A 205 1.35 -4.04 -4.68
C LEU A 205 2.19 -3.06 -5.52
N ALA A 206 3.42 -2.74 -5.09
CA ALA A 206 4.34 -1.87 -5.82
C ALA A 206 4.69 -2.46 -7.19
N HIS A 207 4.91 -3.78 -7.26
CA HIS A 207 5.15 -4.46 -8.52
C HIS A 207 3.92 -4.41 -9.45
N LEU A 208 2.73 -4.74 -8.92
CA LEU A 208 1.48 -4.71 -9.69
C LEU A 208 1.12 -3.29 -10.15
N THR A 209 1.36 -2.27 -9.35
CA THR A 209 1.07 -0.88 -9.77
C THR A 209 1.99 -0.41 -10.89
N SER A 210 3.29 -0.71 -10.78
CA SER A 210 4.27 -0.42 -11.84
C SER A 210 3.92 -1.13 -13.15
N GLN A 211 3.65 -2.43 -13.09
CA GLN A 211 3.27 -3.22 -14.26
C GLN A 211 1.94 -2.77 -14.87
N GLY A 212 0.96 -2.42 -14.04
CA GLY A 212 -0.35 -1.94 -14.49
C GLY A 212 -0.22 -0.66 -15.30
N TYR A 213 0.67 0.25 -14.86
CA TYR A 213 0.98 1.45 -15.63
C TYR A 213 1.62 1.15 -16.97
N MET A 214 2.66 0.31 -16.98
CA MET A 214 3.39 -0.04 -18.21
C MET A 214 2.45 -0.68 -19.25
N ARG A 215 1.58 -1.59 -18.83
CA ARG A 215 0.58 -2.22 -19.70
C ARG A 215 -0.45 -1.24 -20.23
N PHE A 216 -0.94 -0.34 -19.38
CA PHE A 216 -1.92 0.68 -19.77
C PHE A 216 -1.35 1.65 -20.79
N ARG A 217 -0.06 2.02 -20.68
CA ARG A 217 0.60 2.99 -21.56
C ARG A 217 1.26 2.39 -22.80
N ALA A 218 1.73 1.15 -22.72
CA ALA A 218 2.47 0.49 -23.78
C ALA A 218 1.95 -0.94 -24.06
N PRO A 219 0.66 -1.12 -24.39
CA PRO A 219 0.04 -2.45 -24.52
C PRO A 219 0.57 -3.29 -25.70
N ARG A 220 1.39 -2.72 -26.59
CA ARG A 220 1.80 -3.37 -27.86
C ARG A 220 3.30 -3.27 -28.19
N SER A 221 4.11 -2.57 -27.40
CA SER A 221 5.55 -2.46 -27.68
C SER A 221 6.34 -3.38 -26.74
N GLY A 222 6.87 -4.48 -27.28
CA GLY A 222 7.76 -5.40 -26.55
C GLY A 222 9.13 -4.81 -26.18
N LEU A 223 9.36 -3.53 -26.49
CA LEU A 223 10.48 -2.74 -25.98
C LEU A 223 9.91 -1.73 -25.00
N SER A 224 10.15 -1.96 -23.71
CA SER A 224 9.84 -1.00 -22.66
C SER A 224 10.58 0.31 -22.95
N ARG A 225 9.84 1.36 -23.30
CA ARG A 225 10.45 2.69 -23.43
C ARG A 225 10.95 3.11 -22.05
N PRO A 226 12.19 3.60 -21.89
CA PRO A 226 12.76 3.93 -20.58
C PRO A 226 11.88 4.87 -19.75
N ASP A 227 11.28 5.87 -20.41
CA ASP A 227 10.34 6.82 -19.78
C ASP A 227 9.09 6.13 -19.20
N VAL A 228 8.58 5.09 -19.87
CA VAL A 228 7.43 4.31 -19.39
C VAL A 228 7.81 3.45 -18.18
N VAL A 229 9.03 2.92 -18.13
CA VAL A 229 9.53 2.13 -17.00
C VAL A 229 9.76 3.03 -15.78
N GLU A 230 10.43 4.16 -15.97
CA GLU A 230 10.67 5.14 -14.92
C GLU A 230 9.34 5.65 -14.33
N MET A 231 8.33 5.89 -15.18
CA MET A 231 6.99 6.23 -14.71
C MET A 231 6.31 5.07 -13.97
N GLY A 232 6.56 3.82 -14.35
CA GLY A 232 6.12 2.65 -13.58
C GLY A 232 6.70 2.65 -12.17
N VAL A 233 7.97 3.00 -12.01
CA VAL A 233 8.60 3.16 -10.68
C VAL A 233 7.96 4.31 -9.91
N CYS A 234 7.72 5.45 -10.56
CA CYS A 234 7.05 6.60 -9.94
C CYS A 234 5.62 6.24 -9.49
N MET A 235 4.89 5.42 -10.25
CA MET A 235 3.56 4.92 -9.88
C MET A 235 3.60 4.06 -8.62
N ALA A 236 4.58 3.16 -8.52
CA ALA A 236 4.78 2.35 -7.33
C ALA A 236 5.11 3.21 -6.12
N GLU A 237 6.08 4.13 -6.25
CA GLU A 237 6.49 5.05 -5.20
C GLU A 237 5.32 5.91 -4.71
N ASN A 238 4.55 6.51 -5.61
CA ASN A 238 3.38 7.32 -5.25
C ASN A 238 2.25 6.51 -4.63
N THR A 239 2.07 5.25 -5.04
CA THR A 239 1.09 4.37 -4.37
C THR A 239 1.47 4.15 -2.92
N ILE A 240 2.77 3.96 -2.62
CA ILE A 240 3.23 3.80 -1.23
C ILE A 240 3.12 5.12 -0.45
N ARG A 241 3.48 6.25 -1.08
CA ARG A 241 3.47 7.59 -0.44
C ARG A 241 2.06 8.10 -0.14
N HIS A 242 1.14 7.93 -1.07
CA HIS A 242 -0.17 8.61 -1.04
C HIS A 242 -1.36 7.63 -0.97
N GLY A 243 -1.09 6.33 -0.95
CA GLY A 243 -2.09 5.29 -0.72
C GLY A 243 -3.13 5.17 -1.81
N VAL A 244 -4.35 4.76 -1.39
CA VAL A 244 -5.44 4.51 -2.34
C VAL A 244 -5.89 5.77 -3.06
N PHE A 245 -5.80 6.95 -2.42
CA PHE A 245 -6.14 8.21 -3.08
C PHE A 245 -5.43 8.35 -4.42
N PHE A 246 -4.09 8.20 -4.43
CA PHE A 246 -3.31 8.39 -5.64
C PHE A 246 -3.68 7.36 -6.71
N LEU A 247 -3.71 6.08 -6.32
CA LEU A 247 -3.94 5.00 -7.27
C LEU A 247 -5.35 5.06 -7.86
N HIS A 248 -6.37 5.30 -7.04
CA HIS A 248 -7.74 5.48 -7.50
C HIS A 248 -7.89 6.73 -8.37
N SER A 249 -7.37 7.87 -7.92
CA SER A 249 -7.37 9.13 -8.69
C SER A 249 -6.75 8.97 -10.07
N LYS A 250 -5.68 8.17 -10.17
CA LYS A 250 -4.99 7.93 -11.44
C LYS A 250 -5.75 7.02 -12.39
N VAL A 251 -6.44 6.02 -11.87
CA VAL A 251 -7.05 4.92 -12.65
C VAL A 251 -8.54 5.17 -12.93
N ARG A 252 -9.27 5.73 -11.96
CA ARG A 252 -10.73 5.90 -11.96
C ARG A 252 -11.20 7.30 -11.57
N GLY A 253 -10.31 8.16 -11.05
CA GLY A 253 -10.64 9.51 -10.62
C GLY A 253 -11.25 10.36 -11.73
N ASP A 254 -11.99 11.38 -11.30
CA ASP A 254 -12.45 12.44 -12.20
C ASP A 254 -11.28 13.26 -12.75
N GLU A 255 -11.59 14.26 -13.59
CA GLU A 255 -10.56 15.06 -14.27
C GLU A 255 -9.64 15.78 -13.27
N ASP A 256 -10.19 16.31 -12.17
CA ASP A 256 -9.45 17.04 -11.15
C ASP A 256 -8.55 16.11 -10.33
N ALA A 257 -9.07 14.97 -9.87
CA ALA A 257 -8.32 13.97 -9.14
C ALA A 257 -7.18 13.39 -9.99
N ASN A 258 -7.46 13.09 -11.26
CA ASN A 258 -6.45 12.58 -12.20
C ASN A 258 -5.37 13.62 -12.49
N HIS A 259 -5.75 14.89 -12.63
CA HIS A 259 -4.80 15.98 -12.78
C HIS A 259 -3.87 16.08 -11.56
N HIS A 260 -4.42 16.03 -10.34
CA HIS A 260 -3.58 16.00 -9.14
C HIS A 260 -2.63 14.80 -9.14
N ALA A 261 -3.13 13.60 -9.43
CA ALA A 261 -2.31 12.39 -9.48
C ALA A 261 -1.19 12.46 -10.55
N LYS A 262 -1.38 13.21 -11.64
CA LYS A 262 -0.29 13.48 -12.62
C LYS A 262 0.81 14.35 -12.01
N LEU A 263 0.44 15.39 -11.27
CA LEU A 263 1.40 16.32 -10.68
C LEU A 263 2.26 15.62 -9.62
N LEU A 264 1.67 14.72 -8.81
CA LEU A 264 2.43 13.87 -7.89
C LEU A 264 3.41 12.93 -8.61
N LEU A 265 3.00 12.43 -9.77
CA LEU A 265 3.83 11.56 -10.58
C LEU A 265 5.03 12.33 -11.16
N ASP A 266 4.80 13.53 -11.67
CA ASP A 266 5.84 14.40 -12.25
C ASP A 266 6.83 14.87 -11.16
N ASP A 267 6.33 15.28 -9.98
CA ASP A 267 7.16 15.65 -8.84
C ASP A 267 8.05 14.48 -8.34
N THR A 268 7.48 13.27 -8.28
CA THR A 268 8.26 12.07 -7.94
C THR A 268 9.32 11.76 -9.00
N TYR A 269 9.02 12.00 -10.27
CA TYR A 269 9.99 11.80 -11.35
C TYR A 269 11.18 12.74 -11.23
N ASP A 270 10.91 14.02 -10.95
CA ASP A 270 11.95 15.03 -10.76
C ASP A 270 12.78 14.74 -9.49
N GLU A 271 12.15 14.29 -8.40
CA GLU A 271 12.85 13.82 -7.20
C GLU A 271 13.76 12.63 -7.51
N MET A 272 13.28 11.63 -8.27
CA MET A 272 14.08 10.47 -8.67
C MET A 272 15.31 10.88 -9.49
N ARG A 273 15.16 11.79 -10.45
CA ARG A 273 16.30 12.29 -11.24
C ARG A 273 17.32 13.05 -10.40
N ARG A 274 16.87 13.82 -9.40
CA ARG A 274 17.76 14.50 -8.45
C ARG A 274 18.53 13.50 -7.57
N TRP A 275 17.86 12.46 -7.10
CA TRP A 275 18.51 11.36 -6.38
C TRP A 275 19.58 10.67 -7.23
N GLU A 276 19.28 10.34 -8.49
CA GLU A 276 20.23 9.73 -9.43
C GLU A 276 21.41 10.65 -9.76
N ALA A 277 21.19 11.96 -9.78
CA ALA A 277 22.26 12.96 -9.92
C ALA A 277 23.13 13.13 -8.66
N GLY A 278 22.81 12.44 -7.56
CA GLY A 278 23.56 12.47 -6.31
C GLY A 278 23.25 13.67 -5.42
N ASP A 279 22.05 14.26 -5.53
CA ASP A 279 21.59 15.33 -4.65
C ASP A 279 21.51 14.82 -3.20
N PRO A 280 22.34 15.33 -2.26
CA PRO A 280 22.36 14.85 -0.88
C PRO A 280 21.12 15.26 -0.08
N SER A 281 20.29 16.17 -0.60
CA SER A 281 19.05 16.61 0.04
C SER A 281 17.86 15.68 -0.22
N VAL A 282 17.99 14.77 -1.19
CA VAL A 282 16.94 13.79 -1.53
C VAL A 282 17.16 12.53 -0.70
N LEU A 283 16.08 11.92 -0.21
CA LEU A 283 16.13 10.66 0.53
C LEU A 283 15.82 9.48 -0.38
N PRO A 284 16.25 8.25 -0.04
CA PRO A 284 15.84 7.06 -0.78
C PRO A 284 14.30 6.93 -0.84
N GLY A 285 13.80 6.40 -1.96
CA GLY A 285 12.37 6.11 -2.15
C GLY A 285 11.81 5.15 -1.08
N LEU A 286 10.51 5.21 -0.82
CA LEU A 286 9.83 4.25 0.06
C LEU A 286 9.87 2.87 -0.56
N THR A 287 9.78 2.76 -1.89
CA THR A 287 10.00 1.50 -2.62
C THR A 287 11.31 0.83 -2.22
N MET A 288 12.42 1.59 -2.19
CA MET A 288 13.72 1.09 -1.74
C MET A 288 13.74 0.71 -0.25
N ASN A 289 13.11 1.52 0.62
CA ASN A 289 13.07 1.25 2.05
C ASN A 289 12.20 0.03 2.40
N VAL A 290 11.04 -0.14 1.76
CA VAL A 290 10.18 -1.33 1.91
C VAL A 290 10.94 -2.56 1.44
N ALA A 291 11.57 -2.49 0.26
CA ALA A 291 12.36 -3.58 -0.29
C ALA A 291 13.49 -4.01 0.64
N ALA A 292 14.30 -3.07 1.10
CA ALA A 292 15.41 -3.33 2.02
C ALA A 292 14.93 -3.93 3.34
N THR A 293 13.87 -3.34 3.93
CA THR A 293 13.32 -3.82 5.21
C THR A 293 12.74 -5.23 5.09
N LEU A 294 12.04 -5.55 3.99
CA LEU A 294 11.54 -6.91 3.76
C LEU A 294 12.69 -7.91 3.64
N CYS A 295 13.68 -7.60 2.81
CA CYS A 295 14.85 -8.47 2.60
C CYS A 295 15.59 -8.73 3.91
N GLU A 296 15.79 -7.68 4.72
CA GLU A 296 16.43 -7.78 6.04
C GLU A 296 15.63 -8.67 6.99
N LYS A 297 14.31 -8.50 7.09
CA LYS A 297 13.47 -9.26 8.03
C LYS A 297 13.26 -10.72 7.61
N VAL A 298 13.26 -11.00 6.32
CA VAL A 298 12.99 -12.34 5.76
C VAL A 298 14.29 -13.11 5.46
N GLY A 299 15.43 -12.41 5.36
CA GLY A 299 16.71 -13.01 5.00
C GLY A 299 16.79 -13.44 3.54
N CYS A 300 16.21 -12.67 2.61
CA CYS A 300 16.29 -12.93 1.16
C CYS A 300 17.14 -11.87 0.45
N GLU A 301 17.74 -12.23 -0.68
CA GLU A 301 18.40 -11.26 -1.55
C GLU A 301 17.39 -10.42 -2.34
N HIS A 302 17.79 -9.23 -2.80
CA HIS A 302 16.90 -8.35 -3.57
C HIS A 302 16.34 -9.02 -4.84
N ARG A 303 17.11 -9.92 -5.47
CA ARG A 303 16.67 -10.68 -6.65
C ARG A 303 15.54 -11.68 -6.35
N GLU A 304 15.43 -12.14 -5.11
CA GLU A 304 14.42 -13.11 -4.64
C GLU A 304 13.23 -12.41 -3.97
N MET A 305 13.37 -11.12 -3.68
CA MET A 305 12.40 -10.32 -2.91
C MET A 305 10.97 -10.44 -3.44
N LEU A 306 10.77 -10.37 -4.76
CA LEU A 306 9.42 -10.46 -5.32
C LEU A 306 8.82 -11.85 -5.12
N SER A 307 9.61 -12.92 -5.26
CA SER A 307 9.17 -14.29 -5.01
C SER A 307 8.85 -14.51 -3.53
N ALA A 308 9.70 -14.00 -2.64
CA ALA A 308 9.46 -13.99 -1.20
C ALA A 308 8.16 -13.26 -0.84
N ALA A 309 7.98 -12.05 -1.38
CA ALA A 309 6.78 -11.26 -1.18
C ALA A 309 5.53 -11.99 -1.67
N CYS A 310 5.55 -12.56 -2.88
CA CYS A 310 4.41 -13.29 -3.43
C CYS A 310 4.09 -14.54 -2.61
N THR A 311 5.10 -15.27 -2.13
CA THR A 311 4.93 -16.44 -1.27
C THR A 311 4.26 -16.07 0.05
N LEU A 312 4.74 -15.02 0.72
CA LEU A 312 4.14 -14.52 1.96
C LEU A 312 2.73 -13.96 1.73
N LEU A 313 2.49 -13.31 0.59
CA LEU A 313 1.17 -12.78 0.20
C LEU A 313 0.13 -13.89 -0.01
N ARG A 314 0.56 -15.06 -0.49
CA ARG A 314 -0.29 -16.27 -0.59
C ARG A 314 -0.58 -16.90 0.78
N GLY A 315 0.09 -16.45 1.83
CA GLY A 315 0.05 -17.09 3.16
C GLY A 315 0.96 -18.32 3.27
N ASP A 316 1.88 -18.51 2.33
CA ASP A 316 2.88 -19.58 2.38
C ASP A 316 4.10 -19.20 3.22
N VAL A 317 4.86 -20.21 3.62
CA VAL A 317 6.14 -20.04 4.32
C VAL A 317 7.24 -19.83 3.29
N TRP A 318 7.93 -18.70 3.36
CA TRP A 318 9.14 -18.47 2.57
C TRP A 318 10.30 -19.32 3.11
N ARG A 319 11.02 -19.98 2.20
CA ARG A 319 12.29 -20.66 2.48
C ARG A 319 13.31 -20.21 1.42
N PRO A 320 14.50 -19.73 1.83
CA PRO A 320 15.56 -19.43 0.87
C PRO A 320 15.96 -20.68 0.09
N ALA A 321 16.29 -20.54 -1.20
CA ALA A 321 16.61 -21.66 -2.09
C ALA A 321 17.79 -22.53 -1.62
N ASP A 322 18.67 -22.00 -0.78
CA ASP A 322 19.80 -22.74 -0.21
C ASP A 322 19.41 -23.61 1.01
N ALA A 323 18.25 -23.38 1.63
CA ALA A 323 17.73 -24.21 2.71
C ALA A 323 17.15 -25.55 2.19
N GLU A 324 16.66 -25.58 0.94
CA GLU A 324 16.16 -26.82 0.32
C GLU A 324 17.29 -27.80 -0.03
N LYS A 325 18.54 -27.34 -0.13
CA LYS A 325 19.71 -28.20 -0.38
C LYS A 325 20.21 -28.92 0.88
N GLU A 326 19.90 -28.42 2.08
CA GLU A 326 20.32 -29.06 3.34
C GLU A 326 19.35 -30.15 3.82
N GLU A 327 18.10 -30.18 3.35
CA GLU A 327 17.13 -31.25 3.69
C GLU A 327 17.22 -32.50 2.81
N VAL A 328 18.05 -32.51 1.75
CA VAL A 328 18.39 -33.74 1.01
C VAL A 328 19.60 -34.42 1.67
N GLY A 329 19.38 -34.96 2.86
CA GLY A 329 20.31 -35.90 3.50
C GLY A 329 20.49 -37.17 2.66
N PRO A 330 21.66 -37.83 2.74
CA PRO A 330 22.11 -38.80 1.75
C PRO A 330 21.16 -39.99 1.69
N GLU A 331 20.82 -40.43 0.47
CA GLU A 331 20.18 -41.72 0.24
C GLU A 331 20.96 -42.80 0.98
N ALA A 332 20.38 -43.31 2.06
CA ALA A 332 20.90 -44.48 2.75
C ALA A 332 21.00 -45.61 1.73
N GLU A 333 22.22 -46.09 1.50
CA GLU A 333 22.54 -47.31 0.78
C GLU A 333 21.59 -48.42 1.26
N ARG A 334 20.58 -48.73 0.45
CA ARG A 334 19.79 -49.94 0.65
C ARG A 334 20.66 -51.12 0.26
N GLU A 335 21.09 -51.85 1.28
CA GLU A 335 21.61 -53.20 1.18
C GLU A 335 20.81 -54.02 0.16
N LYS A 336 21.51 -54.60 -0.82
CA LYS A 336 20.96 -55.62 -1.71
C LYS A 336 20.75 -56.91 -0.89
N PRO A 337 19.57 -57.55 -0.93
CA PRO A 337 19.46 -58.92 -0.51
C PRO A 337 19.94 -59.85 -1.63
N ASP A 338 20.77 -60.79 -1.24
CA ASP A 338 21.29 -61.90 -2.03
C ASP A 338 20.18 -62.72 -2.69
N GLY A 339 20.48 -63.22 -3.88
CA GLY A 339 19.60 -64.08 -4.66
C GLY A 339 20.32 -64.67 -5.86
N GLU A 340 21.39 -65.43 -5.59
CA GLU A 340 22.01 -66.35 -6.54
C GLU A 340 20.98 -67.33 -7.11
N ILE A 341 20.67 -67.24 -8.40
CA ILE A 341 20.41 -68.42 -9.24
C ILE A 341 20.95 -68.10 -10.63
N VAL A 342 21.93 -68.87 -11.08
CA VAL A 342 22.06 -69.51 -12.40
C VAL A 342 23.53 -69.92 -12.56
N GLN A 343 23.81 -71.21 -12.42
CA GLN A 343 24.75 -71.88 -13.31
C GLN A 343 24.62 -73.40 -13.20
N GLY A 344 24.58 -74.03 -14.38
CA GLY A 344 24.82 -75.45 -14.54
C GLY A 344 23.89 -76.06 -15.56
N ILE A 345 24.22 -75.94 -16.86
CA ILE A 345 24.53 -77.08 -17.75
C ILE A 345 25.43 -76.56 -18.88
N SER A 346 26.72 -76.91 -18.84
CA SER A 346 27.62 -76.87 -19.98
C SER A 346 28.34 -78.21 -20.03
N GLU A 347 27.76 -79.17 -20.74
CA GLU A 347 28.43 -80.38 -21.17
C GLU A 347 28.32 -80.49 -22.68
N ARG A 348 29.45 -80.37 -23.37
CA ARG A 348 29.79 -81.17 -24.55
C ARG A 348 31.25 -80.93 -24.90
N ALA A 349 32.08 -81.89 -24.49
CA ALA A 349 33.36 -82.17 -25.12
C ALA A 349 33.12 -83.14 -26.30
N ASP A 350 33.89 -82.90 -27.36
CA ASP A 350 34.46 -83.84 -28.34
C ASP A 350 33.53 -84.81 -29.10
N GLU A 351 33.60 -84.76 -30.44
CA GLU A 351 34.36 -85.76 -31.22
C GLU A 351 34.19 -85.62 -32.75
N HIS A 352 35.35 -85.72 -33.40
CA HIS A 352 35.65 -86.35 -34.69
C HIS A 352 35.23 -85.78 -36.06
N ALA A 353 36.32 -85.55 -36.81
CA ALA A 353 36.50 -85.56 -38.25
C ALA A 353 35.77 -86.67 -39.01
N ALA A 354 35.25 -86.29 -40.18
CA ALA A 354 35.45 -86.96 -41.47
C ALA A 354 35.10 -85.96 -42.59
#